data_AF-A0A7C7AGM7-F1
#
_entry.id   AF-A0A7C7AGM7-F1
#
_cell.length_a   1.000
_cell.length_b   1.000
_cell.length_c   1.000
_cell.angle_alpha   90.00
_cell.angle_beta   90.00
_cell.angle_gamma   90.00
#
_symmetry.space_group_name_H-M   'P 1'
#
loop_
_entity.id
_entity.type
_entity.pdbx_description
1 polymer ?
#
loop_
_entity_poly.entity_id
_entity_poly.type
_entity_poly.pdbx_seq_one_letter_code
_entity_poly.pdbx_strand_id
1 'polypeptide(L)'
;LGFATIENIMYVVFAFSDVEAVGYYRAVVSVPAHMLFAVTMGYYLSLAKFALTPGEHWHYFKKSLSVPAIMHGVFDFILMSNIKLLMVLFVPFVIYLWVVNLKKLNVYYNDSKNYANMNDNFDKF
;
A
#
# COMPACT_ATOMS: atom_id res chain seq x y z
N LEU A 1 5.65 9.34 5.39
CA LEU A 1 4.30 8.76 5.57
C LEU A 1 3.82 8.82 7.01
N GLY A 2 4.56 8.33 8.03
CA GLY A 2 4.07 8.27 9.42
C GLY A 2 3.52 9.57 10.03
N PHE A 3 4.20 10.71 9.82
CA PHE A 3 3.71 12.02 10.27
C PHE A 3 2.40 12.42 9.56
N ALA A 4 2.32 12.22 8.24
CA ALA A 4 1.12 12.47 7.45
C ALA A 4 -0.04 11.52 7.82
N THR A 5 0.26 10.31 8.31
CA THR A 5 -0.77 9.38 8.83
C THR A 5 -1.38 9.91 10.12
N ILE A 6 -0.54 10.36 11.07
CA ILE A 6 -0.99 10.92 12.36
C ILE A 6 -1.73 12.24 12.12
N GLU A 7 -1.19 13.11 11.28
CA GLU A 7 -1.81 14.39 10.92
C GLU A 7 -3.20 14.19 10.31
N ASN A 8 -3.37 13.26 9.35
CA ASN A 8 -4.68 12.99 8.77
C ASN A 8 -5.66 12.35 9.78
N ILE A 9 -5.20 11.47 10.68
CA ILE A 9 -6.05 10.90 11.73
C ILE A 9 -6.50 12.00 12.72
N MET A 10 -5.58 12.88 13.13
CA MET A 10 -5.88 13.99 14.05
C MET A 10 -6.79 15.04 13.41
N TYR A 11 -6.59 15.38 12.13
CA TYR A 11 -7.43 16.33 11.39
C TYR A 11 -8.89 15.82 11.29
N VAL A 12 -9.08 14.51 11.11
CA VAL A 12 -10.42 13.89 11.06
C VAL A 12 -11.09 13.83 12.43
N VAL A 13 -10.35 13.55 13.52
CA VAL A 13 -10.93 13.40 14.86
C VAL A 13 -11.27 14.74 15.51
N PHE A 14 -10.51 15.80 15.23
CA PHE A 14 -10.58 17.04 16.02
C PHE A 14 -11.13 18.28 15.28
N ALA A 15 -11.18 18.31 13.93
CA ALA A 15 -11.45 19.57 13.22
C ALA A 15 -12.83 19.70 12.54
N PHE A 16 -13.64 18.64 12.40
CA PHE A 16 -14.86 18.70 11.55
C PHE A 16 -16.07 17.98 12.15
N SER A 17 -16.55 18.44 13.29
CA SER A 17 -17.75 17.95 13.97
C SER A 17 -19.09 18.22 13.24
N ASP A 18 -19.11 18.86 12.05
CA ASP A 18 -20.34 19.41 11.43
C ASP A 18 -20.57 19.15 9.92
N VAL A 19 -19.90 18.21 9.24
CA VAL A 19 -20.02 18.08 7.76
C VAL A 19 -20.37 16.67 7.28
N GLU A 20 -21.59 16.48 6.75
CA GLU A 20 -22.12 15.33 6.00
C GLU A 20 -21.25 14.05 5.85
N ALA A 21 -21.78 12.94 6.37
CA ALA A 21 -21.22 11.59 6.48
C ALA A 21 -20.30 11.10 5.34
N VAL A 22 -20.52 11.53 4.10
CA VAL A 22 -19.86 10.99 2.89
C VAL A 22 -18.42 11.47 2.73
N GLY A 23 -18.06 12.68 3.20
CA GLY A 23 -16.69 13.18 3.14
C GLY A 23 -15.73 12.42 4.07
N TYR A 24 -16.22 12.01 5.25
CA TYR A 24 -15.44 11.33 6.28
C TYR A 24 -14.88 9.98 5.81
N TYR A 25 -15.71 9.15 5.15
CA TYR A 25 -15.27 7.84 4.68
C TYR A 25 -14.15 7.97 3.65
N ARG A 26 -14.15 9.02 2.82
CA ARG A 26 -13.11 9.22 1.79
C ARG A 26 -11.78 9.60 2.41
N ALA A 27 -11.79 10.52 3.40
CA ALA A 27 -10.57 10.95 4.09
C ALA A 27 -9.96 9.84 4.96
N VAL A 28 -10.80 9.07 5.68
CA VAL A 28 -10.32 7.98 6.55
C VAL A 28 -9.79 6.80 5.74
N VAL A 29 -10.42 6.48 4.60
CA VAL A 29 -10.03 5.32 3.79
C VAL A 29 -8.88 5.64 2.83
N SER A 30 -8.69 6.90 2.42
CA SER A 30 -7.59 7.28 1.52
C SER A 30 -6.21 7.09 2.15
N VAL A 31 -6.04 7.39 3.44
CA VAL A 31 -4.77 7.28 4.17
C VAL A 31 -4.22 5.84 4.20
N PRO A 32 -4.97 4.83 4.68
CA PRO A 32 -4.52 3.44 4.64
C PRO A 32 -4.37 2.95 3.20
N ALA A 33 -5.21 3.38 2.25
CA ALA A 33 -5.04 3.01 0.84
C ALA A 33 -3.70 3.49 0.27
N HIS A 34 -3.32 4.75 0.52
CA HIS A 34 -2.02 5.29 0.11
C HIS A 34 -0.84 4.54 0.74
N MET A 35 -0.97 4.15 2.01
CA MET A 35 0.02 3.29 2.67
C MET A 35 0.15 1.94 1.96
N LEU A 36 -0.96 1.29 1.63
CA LEU A 36 -0.98 0.00 0.93
C LEU A 36 -0.38 0.13 -0.49
N PHE A 37 -0.65 1.23 -1.20
CA PHE A 37 -0.04 1.49 -2.50
C PHE A 37 1.47 1.71 -2.40
N ALA A 38 1.92 2.44 -1.37
CA ALA A 38 3.35 2.63 -1.10
C ALA A 38 4.07 1.31 -0.75
N VAL A 39 3.43 0.42 0.04
CA VAL A 39 3.96 -0.92 0.34
C VAL A 39 4.07 -1.76 -0.93
N THR A 40 3.04 -1.77 -1.77
CA THR A 40 3.07 -2.51 -3.05
C THR A 40 4.15 -1.97 -4.00
N MET A 41 4.29 -0.65 -4.09
CA MET A 41 5.35 0.00 -4.87
C MET A 41 6.74 -0.42 -4.36
N GLY A 42 6.98 -0.26 -3.06
CA GLY A 42 8.25 -0.60 -2.42
C GLY A 42 8.63 -2.07 -2.58
N TYR A 43 7.65 -2.98 -2.49
CA TYR A 43 7.86 -4.42 -2.72
C TYR A 43 8.37 -4.74 -4.13
N TYR A 44 7.76 -4.17 -5.17
CA TYR A 44 8.24 -4.43 -6.53
C TYR A 44 9.54 -3.69 -6.84
N LEU A 45 9.75 -2.52 -6.24
CA LEU A 45 10.99 -1.77 -6.39
C LEU A 45 12.18 -2.49 -5.75
N SER A 46 11.99 -3.13 -4.59
CA SER A 46 13.04 -3.95 -3.97
C SER A 46 13.38 -5.17 -4.82
N LEU A 47 12.38 -5.86 -5.38
CA LEU A 47 12.61 -6.95 -6.33
C LEU A 47 13.36 -6.50 -7.58
N ALA A 48 13.03 -5.31 -8.12
CA ALA A 48 13.76 -4.74 -9.24
C ALA A 48 15.22 -4.45 -8.88
N LYS A 49 15.47 -3.87 -7.69
CA LYS A 49 16.81 -3.52 -7.21
C LYS A 49 17.72 -4.75 -7.06
N PHE A 50 17.18 -5.88 -6.63
CA PHE A 50 17.93 -7.13 -6.40
C PHE A 50 17.78 -8.16 -7.53
N ALA A 51 17.24 -7.78 -8.68
CA ALA A 51 17.09 -8.67 -9.83
C ALA A 51 18.46 -9.07 -10.40
N LEU A 52 18.61 -10.35 -10.76
CA LEU A 52 19.86 -10.91 -11.30
C LEU A 52 20.05 -10.59 -12.78
N THR A 53 18.96 -10.37 -13.50
CA THR A 53 18.98 -10.09 -14.94
C THR A 53 18.36 -8.73 -15.29
N PRO A 54 18.84 -8.06 -16.35
CA PRO A 54 18.24 -6.80 -16.83
C PRO A 54 16.76 -6.93 -17.21
N GLY A 55 16.36 -8.11 -17.72
CA GLY A 55 14.97 -8.40 -18.07
C GLY A 55 14.05 -8.42 -16.84
N GLU A 56 14.47 -9.09 -15.77
CA GLU A 56 13.73 -9.12 -14.50
C GLU A 56 13.69 -7.75 -13.83
N HIS A 57 14.81 -7.01 -13.84
CA HIS A 57 14.86 -5.64 -13.32
C HIS A 57 13.77 -4.78 -13.97
N TRP A 58 13.71 -4.77 -15.30
CA TRP A 58 12.73 -3.96 -16.04
C TRP A 58 11.29 -4.45 -15.83
N HIS A 59 11.08 -5.75 -15.72
CA HIS A 59 9.77 -6.32 -15.41
C HIS A 59 9.25 -5.87 -14.05
N TYR A 60 10.06 -5.95 -13.01
CA TYR A 60 9.67 -5.53 -11.66
C TYR A 60 9.56 -4.01 -11.54
N PHE A 61 10.44 -3.25 -12.18
CA PHE A 61 10.37 -1.79 -12.22
C PHE A 61 9.08 -1.30 -12.89
N LYS A 62 8.69 -1.91 -14.01
CA LYS A 62 7.39 -1.62 -14.63
C LYS A 62 6.24 -1.90 -13.67
N LYS A 63 6.28 -3.03 -12.94
CA LYS A 63 5.26 -3.40 -11.96
C LYS A 63 5.21 -2.46 -10.75
N SER A 64 6.34 -1.90 -10.31
CA SER A 64 6.36 -0.96 -9.18
C SER A 64 5.62 0.35 -9.48
N LEU A 65 5.45 0.71 -10.75
CA LEU A 65 4.67 1.87 -11.17
C LEU A 65 3.26 1.48 -11.62
N SER A 66 3.14 0.48 -12.49
CA SER A 66 1.85 0.13 -13.10
C SER A 66 0.86 -0.45 -12.08
N VAL A 67 1.31 -1.32 -11.18
CA VAL A 67 0.41 -1.97 -10.22
C VAL A 67 -0.19 -0.95 -9.23
N PRO A 68 0.60 -0.10 -8.54
CA PRO A 68 0.04 0.94 -7.68
C PRO A 68 -0.82 1.96 -8.42
N ALA A 69 -0.45 2.36 -9.65
CA ALA A 69 -1.22 3.31 -10.44
C ALA A 69 -2.59 2.76 -10.82
N ILE A 70 -2.68 1.49 -11.23
CA ILE A 70 -3.97 0.83 -11.52
C ILE A 70 -4.81 0.74 -10.25
N MET A 71 -4.22 0.33 -9.12
CA MET A 71 -4.93 0.21 -7.84
C MET A 71 -5.46 1.58 -7.37
N HIS A 72 -4.67 2.64 -7.51
CA HIS A 72 -5.06 4.01 -7.19
C HIS A 72 -6.18 4.50 -8.12
N GLY A 73 -6.07 4.26 -9.43
CA GLY A 73 -7.11 4.61 -10.40
C GLY A 73 -8.44 3.92 -10.14
N VAL A 74 -8.42 2.63 -9.81
CA VAL A 74 -9.64 1.88 -9.42
C VAL A 74 -10.23 2.42 -8.12
N PHE A 75 -9.38 2.73 -7.13
CA PHE A 75 -9.79 3.31 -5.86
C PHE A 75 -10.51 4.66 -6.06
N ASP A 76 -9.90 5.57 -6.82
CA ASP A 76 -10.47 6.88 -7.12
C ASP A 76 -11.74 6.76 -7.96
N PHE A 77 -11.73 5.88 -8.96
CA PHE A 77 -12.90 5.63 -9.80
C PHE A 77 -14.11 5.20 -8.96
N ILE A 78 -13.93 4.24 -8.05
CA ILE A 78 -15.00 3.78 -7.17
C ILE A 78 -15.51 4.93 -6.29
N LEU A 79 -14.61 5.69 -5.68
CA LEU A 79 -14.98 6.82 -4.81
C LEU A 79 -15.63 7.98 -5.55
N MET A 80 -15.22 8.27 -6.79
CA MET A 80 -15.74 9.38 -7.60
C MET A 80 -17.03 9.02 -8.36
N SER A 81 -17.27 7.73 -8.61
CA SER A 81 -18.44 7.26 -9.36
C SER A 81 -19.79 7.63 -8.73
N ASN A 82 -19.84 7.86 -7.41
CA ASN A 82 -21.08 8.10 -6.64
C ASN A 82 -22.15 6.99 -6.80
N ILE A 83 -21.78 5.80 -7.28
CA ILE A 83 -22.69 4.67 -7.47
C ILE A 83 -22.75 3.83 -6.17
N LYS A 84 -23.93 3.73 -5.56
CA LYS A 84 -24.15 2.96 -4.31
C LYS A 84 -23.67 1.50 -4.40
N LEU A 85 -23.87 0.85 -5.55
CA LEU A 85 -23.43 -0.53 -5.78
C LEU A 85 -21.89 -0.67 -5.76
N LEU A 86 -21.16 0.28 -6.35
CA LEU A 86 -19.70 0.31 -6.34
C LEU A 86 -19.17 0.54 -4.92
N MET A 87 -19.86 1.35 -4.12
CA MET A 87 -19.58 1.54 -2.70
C MET A 87 -19.68 0.24 -1.88
N VAL A 88 -20.63 -0.63 -2.21
CA VAL A 88 -20.72 -1.97 -1.58
C VAL A 88 -19.57 -2.87 -2.03
N LEU A 89 -19.20 -2.84 -3.32
CA LEU A 89 -18.04 -3.57 -3.86
C LEU A 89 -16.68 -3.02 -3.37
N PHE A 90 -16.66 -1.79 -2.88
CA PHE A 90 -15.45 -1.17 -2.34
C PHE A 90 -14.93 -1.88 -1.08
N VAL A 91 -15.82 -2.34 -0.21
CA VAL A 91 -15.44 -3.03 1.03
C VAL A 91 -14.62 -4.31 0.77
N PRO A 92 -15.08 -5.27 -0.06
CA PRO A 92 -14.28 -6.45 -0.38
C PRO A 92 -13.00 -6.10 -1.17
N PHE A 93 -13.01 -5.04 -1.98
CA PHE A 93 -11.80 -4.54 -2.65
C PHE A 93 -10.74 -4.06 -1.65
N VAL A 94 -11.12 -3.25 -0.66
CA VAL A 94 -10.20 -2.77 0.39
C VAL A 94 -9.67 -3.93 1.23
N ILE A 95 -10.52 -4.91 1.60
CA ILE A 95 -10.07 -6.11 2.32
C ILE A 95 -9.05 -6.89 1.49
N TYR A 96 -9.33 -7.10 0.21
CA TYR A 96 -8.40 -7.76 -0.71
C TYR A 96 -7.05 -7.03 -0.78
N LEU A 97 -7.07 -5.70 -0.93
CA LEU A 97 -5.86 -4.88 -0.94
C LEU A 97 -5.04 -5.07 0.34
N TRP A 98 -5.70 -5.10 1.49
CA TRP A 98 -5.04 -5.25 2.77
C TRP A 98 -4.38 -6.62 2.92
N VAL A 99 -5.10 -7.69 2.58
CA VAL A 99 -4.60 -9.06 2.64
C VAL A 99 -3.38 -9.25 1.73
N VAL A 100 -3.44 -8.76 0.50
CA VAL A 100 -2.32 -8.88 -0.46
C VAL A 100 -1.09 -8.13 0.04
N ASN A 101 -1.26 -6.92 0.56
CA ASN A 101 -0.15 -6.12 1.07
C ASN A 101 0.45 -6.69 2.35
N LEU A 102 -0.37 -7.22 3.26
CA LEU A 102 0.13 -7.89 4.47
C LEU A 102 0.96 -9.14 4.10
N LYS A 103 0.51 -9.91 3.10
CA LYS A 103 1.30 -11.04 2.57
C LYS A 103 2.65 -10.56 2.02
N LYS A 104 2.66 -9.53 1.17
CA LYS A 104 3.89 -8.94 0.61
C LYS A 104 4.83 -8.42 1.70
N LEU A 105 4.29 -7.75 2.70
CA LEU A 105 5.06 -7.19 3.81
C LEU A 105 5.64 -8.29 4.70
N ASN A 106 4.90 -9.38 4.92
CA ASN A 106 5.39 -10.54 5.65
C ASN A 106 6.54 -11.25 4.89
N VAL A 107 6.39 -11.44 3.57
CA VAL A 107 7.48 -11.97 2.72
C VAL A 107 8.72 -11.08 2.83
N TYR A 108 8.56 -9.78 2.64
CA TYR A 108 9.68 -8.83 2.74
C TYR A 108 10.34 -8.82 4.13
N TYR A 109 9.54 -8.89 5.19
CA TYR A 109 10.02 -8.98 6.57
C TYR A 109 10.83 -10.26 6.80
N ASN A 110 10.33 -11.41 6.35
CA ASN A 110 10.99 -12.69 6.54
C ASN A 110 12.28 -12.79 5.73
N ASP A 111 12.28 -12.32 4.48
CA ASP A 111 13.48 -12.22 3.64
C ASP A 111 14.53 -11.35 4.32
N SER A 112 14.15 -10.15 4.80
CA SER A 112 15.05 -9.22 5.50
C SER A 112 15.64 -9.84 6.77
N LYS A 113 14.84 -10.57 7.55
CA LYS A 113 15.29 -11.29 8.75
C LYS A 113 16.28 -12.41 8.39
N ASN A 114 16.02 -13.16 7.32
CA ASN A 114 16.90 -14.24 6.87
C ASN A 114 18.25 -13.69 6.41
N TYR A 115 18.26 -12.58 5.65
CA TYR A 115 19.50 -11.92 5.24
C TYR A 115 20.31 -11.43 6.46
N ALA A 116 19.67 -10.82 7.46
CA ALA A 116 20.35 -10.37 8.67
C ALA A 116 20.98 -11.55 9.44
N ASN A 117 20.24 -12.65 9.63
CA ASN A 117 20.75 -13.84 10.31
C ASN A 117 21.90 -14.53 9.56
N MET A 118 21.90 -14.49 8.22
CA MET A 118 23.01 -15.02 7.43
C MET A 118 24.28 -14.18 7.64
N ASN A 119 24.15 -12.85 7.67
CA ASN A 119 25.29 -11.95 7.86
C ASN A 119 25.91 -12.11 9.26
N ASP A 120 25.08 -12.17 10.31
CA ASP A 120 25.53 -12.41 11.69
C ASP A 120 26.29 -13.74 11.87
N ASN A 121 25.95 -14.77 11.09
CA ASN A 121 26.66 -16.04 11.12
C ASN A 121 28.00 -15.96 10.38
N PHE A 122 28.11 -15.19 9.30
CA PHE A 122 29.38 -14.99 8.58
C PHE A 122 30.39 -14.19 9.42
N ASP A 123 29.94 -13.18 10.17
CA ASP A 123 30.80 -12.33 11.01
C ASP A 123 31.33 -13.06 12.28
N LYS A 124 30.86 -14.28 12.54
CA LYS A 124 31.28 -15.12 13.68
C LYS A 124 32.37 -16.16 13.36
N PHE A 125 32.79 -16.28 12.10
CA PHE A 125 33.90 -17.14 11.67
C PHE A 125 35.16 -16.33 11.37
#